data_AF-A0A0G4NAU1-F1
#
_entry.id   AF-A0A0G4NAU1-F1
#
_cell.length_a   1.000
_cell.length_b   1.000
_cell.length_c   1.000
_cell.angle_alpha   90.00
_cell.angle_beta   90.00
_cell.angle_gamma   90.00
#
_symmetry.space_group_name_H-M   'P 1'
#
loop_
_entity.id
_entity.type
_entity.pdbx_description
1 polymer ?
#
loop_
_entity_poly.entity_id
_entity_poly.type
_entity_poly.pdbx_seq_one_letter_code
_entity_poly.pdbx_strand_id
1 'polypeptide(L)'
;MAVGGLDVSLALAFSSPLVSYAFIAHQDIGWRGAYWYLFSFHCFAFLMLFFFYNPPDFEMKHREDGETKWQLVKQMDWVGVFLFLSGGALFLIGVNFGGRTYPWTHPGTLCPIIIGGCCFIAVGLWCTYAPLKYPLFPPKLFRRVREFDMVIVVCFVGGMLYYSMNVMWPRPSQALFVPEGDIIMRGVYATIFSCGTWTAGLVVVFICSRLHHEK
;
A
#
# COMPACT_ATOMS: atom_id res chain seq x y z
N MET A 1 10.18 11.25 -14.05
CA MET A 1 11.46 10.51 -13.84
C MET A 1 11.66 10.00 -12.41
N ALA A 2 11.41 10.80 -11.36
CA ALA A 2 11.63 10.37 -9.97
C ALA A 2 10.79 9.13 -9.56
N VAL A 3 9.52 9.05 -9.97
CA VAL A 3 8.63 7.92 -9.66
C VAL A 3 9.14 6.61 -10.26
N GLY A 4 9.43 6.60 -11.57
CA GLY A 4 9.97 5.39 -12.21
C GLY A 4 11.36 4.98 -11.69
N GLY A 5 12.19 5.94 -11.25
CA GLY A 5 13.46 5.63 -10.58
C GLY A 5 13.28 4.95 -9.23
N LEU A 6 12.22 5.32 -8.49
CA LEU A 6 11.82 4.64 -7.26
C LEU A 6 11.30 3.24 -7.55
N ASP A 7 10.48 3.05 -8.58
CA ASP A 7 9.97 1.72 -8.95
C ASP A 7 11.08 0.76 -9.40
N VAL A 8 12.11 1.28 -10.08
CA VAL A 8 13.26 0.47 -10.49
C VAL A 8 14.14 0.07 -9.31
N SER A 9 14.25 0.92 -8.27
CA SER A 9 15.04 0.60 -7.07
C SER A 9 14.41 -0.52 -6.22
N LEU A 10 13.12 -0.79 -6.41
CA LEU A 10 12.39 -1.90 -5.79
C LEU A 10 12.71 -3.28 -6.40
N ALA A 11 13.66 -3.38 -7.33
CA ALA A 11 14.12 -4.64 -7.93
C ALA A 11 14.40 -5.75 -6.90
N LEU A 12 15.01 -5.41 -5.77
CA LEU A 12 15.30 -6.35 -4.67
C LEU A 12 14.02 -6.85 -3.99
N ALA A 13 12.98 -6.01 -3.89
CA ALA A 13 11.69 -6.41 -3.34
C ALA A 13 10.95 -7.35 -4.32
N PHE A 14 11.09 -7.14 -5.63
CA PHE A 14 10.43 -7.97 -6.64
C PHE A 14 11.00 -9.39 -6.73
N SER A 15 12.28 -9.61 -6.41
CA SER A 15 12.90 -10.94 -6.35
C SER A 15 12.66 -11.67 -5.02
N SER A 16 12.03 -11.02 -4.03
CA SER A 16 11.80 -11.59 -2.71
C SER A 16 11.01 -12.91 -2.67
N PRO A 17 10.02 -13.19 -3.56
CA PRO A 17 9.36 -14.49 -3.57
C PRO A 17 10.35 -15.60 -3.94
N LEU A 18 11.15 -15.42 -4.99
CA LEU A 18 12.17 -16.39 -5.41
C LEU A 18 13.18 -16.69 -4.30
N VAL A 19 13.69 -15.66 -3.62
CA VAL A 19 14.60 -15.81 -2.48
C VAL A 19 13.92 -16.59 -1.35
N SER A 20 12.65 -16.30 -1.07
CA SER A 20 11.87 -17.01 -0.05
C SER A 20 11.67 -18.50 -0.37
N TYR A 21 11.40 -18.85 -1.63
CA TYR A 21 11.31 -20.25 -2.06
C TYR A 21 12.67 -20.95 -2.08
N ALA A 22 13.77 -20.23 -2.34
CA ALA A 22 15.12 -20.78 -2.23
C ALA A 22 15.47 -21.14 -0.77
N PHE A 23 15.06 -20.32 0.21
CA PHE A 23 15.18 -20.68 1.64
C PHE A 23 14.40 -21.96 1.98
N ILE A 24 13.20 -22.13 1.41
CA ILE A 24 12.39 -23.34 1.63
C ILE A 24 13.03 -24.58 0.99
N ALA A 25 13.65 -24.43 -0.19
CA ALA A 25 14.22 -25.55 -0.93
C ALA A 25 15.59 -26.01 -0.42
N HIS A 26 16.42 -25.08 0.09
CA HIS A 26 17.84 -25.35 0.35
C HIS A 26 18.28 -25.17 1.80
N GLN A 27 17.43 -24.67 2.70
CA GLN A 27 17.82 -24.36 4.07
C GLN A 27 16.87 -25.02 5.07
N ASP A 28 17.44 -25.57 6.16
CA ASP A 28 16.68 -26.23 7.23
C ASP A 28 15.75 -25.27 7.99
N ILE A 29 16.03 -23.96 7.91
CA ILE A 29 15.19 -22.88 8.47
C ILE A 29 13.81 -22.85 7.78
N GLY A 30 13.72 -23.34 6.55
CA GLY A 30 12.50 -23.46 5.76
C GLY A 30 11.80 -22.11 5.55
N TRP A 31 10.48 -22.09 5.74
CA TRP A 31 9.64 -20.89 5.54
C TRP A 31 9.98 -19.74 6.49
N ARG A 32 10.60 -20.02 7.65
CA ARG A 32 10.99 -18.98 8.62
C ARG A 32 12.11 -18.10 8.06
N GLY A 33 12.91 -18.63 7.13
CA GLY A 33 14.01 -17.90 6.49
C GLY A 33 13.53 -16.67 5.72
N ALA A 34 12.33 -16.73 5.14
CA ALA A 34 11.71 -15.59 4.44
C ALA A 34 11.47 -14.40 5.39
N TYR A 35 11.03 -14.65 6.62
CA TYR A 35 10.79 -13.60 7.62
C TYR A 35 12.11 -12.99 8.12
N TRP A 36 13.14 -13.81 8.35
CA TRP A 36 14.45 -13.33 8.74
C TRP A 36 15.12 -12.51 7.64
N TYR A 37 15.03 -12.95 6.39
CA TYR A 37 15.48 -12.19 5.23
C TYR A 37 14.82 -10.80 5.17
N LEU A 38 13.49 -10.76 5.29
CA LEU A 38 12.74 -9.50 5.27
C LEU A 38 13.14 -8.59 6.44
N PHE A 39 13.30 -9.15 7.63
CA PHE A 39 13.74 -8.44 8.82
C PHE A 39 15.14 -7.83 8.65
N SER A 40 16.10 -8.61 8.15
CA SER A 40 17.46 -8.14 7.89
C SER A 40 17.48 -7.00 6.87
N PHE A 41 16.68 -7.10 5.81
CA PHE A 41 16.58 -6.04 4.80
C PHE A 41 16.01 -4.73 5.40
N HIS A 42 14.94 -4.82 6.19
CA HIS A 42 14.36 -3.64 6.86
C HIS A 42 15.30 -3.04 7.90
N CYS A 43 16.02 -3.88 8.65
CA CYS A 43 17.03 -3.42 9.61
C CYS A 43 18.16 -2.68 8.89
N PHE A 44 18.66 -3.23 7.78
CA PHE A 44 19.67 -2.56 6.96
C PHE A 44 19.16 -1.22 6.40
N ALA A 45 17.94 -1.17 5.87
CA ALA A 45 17.32 0.07 5.39
C ALA A 45 17.16 1.11 6.51
N PHE A 46 16.79 0.68 7.72
CA PHE A 46 16.70 1.55 8.88
C PHE A 46 18.07 2.11 9.29
N LEU A 47 19.12 1.29 9.32
CA LEU A 47 20.48 1.75 9.61
C LEU A 47 20.97 2.73 8.54
N MET A 48 20.74 2.44 7.26
CA MET A 48 21.06 3.35 6.15
C MET A 48 20.33 4.68 6.31
N LEU A 49 19.03 4.67 6.61
CA LEU A 49 18.27 5.88 6.85
C LEU A 49 18.84 6.64 8.07
N PHE A 50 19.10 5.96 9.18
CA PHE A 50 19.59 6.60 10.40
C PHE A 50 20.96 7.30 10.20
N PHE A 51 21.89 6.69 9.47
CA PHE A 51 23.23 7.26 9.29
C PHE A 51 23.37 8.22 8.10
N PHE A 52 22.62 8.01 7.02
CA PHE A 52 22.81 8.77 5.77
C PHE A 52 21.70 9.80 5.50
N TYR A 53 20.53 9.66 6.12
CA TYR A 53 19.45 10.62 5.93
C TYR A 53 19.52 11.72 6.99
N ASN A 54 19.94 12.91 6.57
CA ASN A 54 19.94 14.12 7.36
C ASN A 54 18.73 14.98 6.97
N PRO A 55 17.55 14.79 7.60
CA PRO A 55 16.40 15.63 7.30
C PRO A 55 16.64 17.08 7.75
N PRO A 56 16.10 18.07 7.02
CA PRO A 56 16.07 19.44 7.50
C PRO A 56 15.29 19.53 8.81
N ASP A 57 15.80 20.31 9.76
CA ASP A 57 15.18 20.45 11.08
C ASP A 57 13.75 21.00 10.99
N PHE A 58 12.96 20.70 12.03
CA PHE A 58 11.56 21.14 12.13
C PHE A 58 11.42 22.66 11.95
N GLU A 59 12.36 23.45 12.47
CA GLU A 59 12.41 24.90 12.33
C GLU A 59 12.67 25.37 10.90
N MET A 60 13.44 24.62 10.10
CA MET A 60 13.65 24.95 8.69
C MET A 60 12.38 24.73 7.88
N LYS A 61 11.59 23.70 8.21
CA LYS A 61 10.38 23.33 7.47
C LYS A 61 9.13 24.15 7.87
N HIS A 62 9.07 24.65 9.10
CA HIS A 62 7.95 25.47 9.61
C HIS A 62 8.36 26.94 9.84
N ARG A 63 9.41 27.39 9.16
CA ARG A 63 9.96 28.74 9.31
C ARG A 63 8.95 29.84 8.97
N GLU A 64 8.02 29.56 8.05
CA GLU A 64 6.98 30.50 7.62
C GLU A 64 5.71 30.43 8.49
N ASP A 65 5.41 29.26 9.07
CA ASP A 65 4.20 29.06 9.88
C ASP A 65 4.39 29.49 11.35
N GLY A 66 5.61 29.43 11.89
CA GLY A 66 5.92 29.80 13.28
C GLY A 66 5.24 28.92 14.35
N GLU A 67 4.57 27.85 13.94
CA GLU A 67 3.80 26.96 14.79
C GLU A 67 4.72 25.99 15.55
N THR A 68 4.47 25.83 16.85
CA THR A 68 5.16 24.83 17.67
C THR A 68 4.71 23.41 17.30
N LYS A 69 5.57 22.41 17.50
CA LYS A 69 5.25 20.98 17.27
C LYS A 69 3.90 20.58 17.90
N TRP A 70 3.63 21.07 19.11
CA TRP A 70 2.41 20.78 19.85
C TRP A 70 1.17 21.46 19.24
N GLN A 71 1.29 22.68 18.73
CA GLN A 71 0.19 23.34 18.02
C GLN A 71 -0.17 22.59 16.74
N LEU A 72 0.82 22.09 15.99
CA LEU A 72 0.58 21.29 14.78
C LEU A 72 -0.19 19.99 15.09
N VAL A 73 0.24 19.27 16.13
CA VAL A 73 -0.42 18.05 16.63
C VAL A 73 -1.86 18.36 17.04
N LYS A 74 -2.11 19.48 17.72
CA LYS A 74 -3.46 19.89 18.14
C LYS A 74 -4.34 20.32 16.96
N GLN A 75 -3.76 20.86 15.89
CA GLN A 75 -4.45 21.29 14.68
C GLN A 75 -4.82 20.14 13.73
N MET A 76 -4.31 18.94 13.98
CA MET A 76 -4.63 17.75 13.18
C MET A 76 -6.09 17.31 13.40
N ASP A 77 -6.74 16.84 12.34
CA ASP A 77 -8.11 16.33 12.37
C ASP A 77 -8.17 14.93 13.02
N TRP A 78 -8.04 14.87 14.35
CA TRP A 78 -8.08 13.62 15.11
C TRP A 78 -9.41 12.88 14.98
N VAL A 79 -10.52 13.60 14.86
CA VAL A 79 -11.85 13.01 14.71
C VAL A 79 -11.99 12.36 13.35
N GLY A 80 -11.60 13.06 12.28
CA GLY A 80 -11.56 12.50 10.93
C GLY A 80 -10.65 11.28 10.83
N VAL A 81 -9.44 11.36 11.40
CA VAL A 81 -8.49 10.23 11.45
C VAL A 81 -9.07 9.04 12.21
N PHE A 82 -9.67 9.26 13.39
CA PHE A 82 -10.27 8.20 14.17
C PHE A 82 -11.45 7.53 13.43
N LEU A 83 -12.36 8.32 12.87
CA LEU A 83 -13.51 7.81 12.13
C LEU A 83 -13.07 7.06 10.86
N PHE A 84 -12.03 7.53 10.16
CA PHE A 84 -11.50 6.88 8.97
C PHE A 84 -10.82 5.55 9.32
N LEU A 85 -9.99 5.53 10.37
CA LEU A 85 -9.28 4.33 10.81
C LEU A 85 -10.24 3.28 11.36
N SER A 86 -11.17 3.67 12.23
CA SER A 86 -12.18 2.77 12.80
C SER A 86 -13.14 2.26 11.73
N GLY A 87 -13.58 3.12 10.81
CA GLY A 87 -14.44 2.75 9.69
C GLY A 87 -13.77 1.73 8.77
N GLY A 88 -12.52 1.97 8.38
CA GLY A 88 -11.74 1.04 7.56
C GLY A 88 -11.45 -0.29 8.26
N ALA A 89 -11.08 -0.26 9.54
CA ALA A 89 -10.84 -1.48 10.31
C ALA A 89 -12.11 -2.33 10.44
N LEU A 90 -13.25 -1.73 10.82
CA LEU A 90 -14.53 -2.42 10.95
C LEU A 90 -15.00 -3.00 9.60
N PHE A 91 -14.91 -2.20 8.54
CA PHE A 91 -15.29 -2.64 7.20
C PHE A 91 -14.45 -3.85 6.74
N LEU A 92 -13.13 -3.79 6.91
CA LEU A 92 -12.22 -4.88 6.54
C LEU A 92 -12.42 -6.14 7.39
N ILE A 93 -12.66 -5.98 8.70
CA ILE A 93 -12.97 -7.11 9.59
C ILE A 93 -14.27 -7.80 9.16
N GLY A 94 -15.31 -7.02 8.86
CA GLY A 94 -16.58 -7.56 8.39
C GLY A 94 -16.42 -8.36 7.11
N VAL A 95 -15.72 -7.81 6.11
CA VAL A 95 -15.40 -8.52 4.85
C VAL A 95 -14.56 -9.77 5.10
N ASN A 96 -13.60 -9.73 6.03
CA ASN A 96 -12.75 -10.87 6.35
C ASN A 96 -13.53 -12.03 6.99
N PHE A 97 -14.51 -11.72 7.83
CA PHE A 97 -15.35 -12.74 8.49
C PHE A 97 -16.41 -13.32 7.57
N GLY A 98 -16.88 -12.53 6.58
CA GLY A 98 -17.87 -12.95 5.60
C GLY A 98 -17.45 -14.18 4.81
N GLY A 99 -18.23 -15.25 4.94
CA GLY A 99 -18.02 -16.50 4.21
C GLY A 99 -16.89 -17.41 4.75
N ARG A 100 -16.13 -16.96 5.76
CA ARG A 100 -15.06 -17.77 6.37
C ARG A 100 -15.39 -18.16 7.82
N THR A 101 -15.72 -17.18 8.65
CA THR A 101 -16.03 -17.39 10.08
C THR A 101 -17.53 -17.35 10.33
N TYR A 102 -18.23 -16.40 9.69
CA TYR A 102 -19.68 -16.25 9.79
C TYR A 102 -20.31 -16.21 8.38
N PRO A 103 -21.53 -16.74 8.20
CA PRO A 103 -22.28 -16.55 6.96
C PRO A 103 -22.47 -15.07 6.62
N TRP A 104 -22.55 -14.72 5.34
CA TRP A 104 -22.75 -13.34 4.88
C TRP A 104 -24.02 -12.67 5.42
N THR A 105 -25.03 -13.48 5.76
CA THR A 105 -26.29 -13.01 6.34
C THR A 105 -26.22 -12.85 7.86
N HIS A 106 -25.15 -13.30 8.50
CA HIS A 106 -25.03 -13.27 9.96
C HIS A 106 -24.77 -11.84 10.46
N PRO A 107 -25.37 -11.43 11.59
CA PRO A 107 -25.17 -10.10 12.16
C PRO A 107 -23.69 -9.78 12.43
N GLY A 108 -22.90 -10.78 12.82
CA GLY A 108 -21.46 -10.62 13.05
C GLY A 108 -20.65 -10.19 11.81
N THR A 109 -21.17 -10.39 10.60
CA THR A 109 -20.58 -9.92 9.34
C THR A 109 -21.22 -8.61 8.88
N LEU A 110 -22.55 -8.51 8.94
CA LEU A 110 -23.28 -7.34 8.45
C LEU A 110 -23.05 -6.09 9.30
N CYS A 111 -23.09 -6.21 10.63
CA CYS A 111 -22.92 -5.08 11.53
C CYS A 111 -21.60 -4.32 11.31
N PRO A 112 -20.42 -4.97 11.31
CA PRO A 112 -19.16 -4.26 11.09
C PRO A 112 -19.05 -3.64 9.69
N ILE A 113 -19.63 -4.25 8.65
CA ILE A 113 -19.67 -3.67 7.29
C ILE A 113 -20.52 -2.40 7.26
N ILE A 114 -21.74 -2.46 7.81
CA ILE A 114 -22.67 -1.33 7.82
C ILE A 114 -22.11 -0.19 8.67
N ILE A 115 -21.60 -0.49 9.87
CA ILE A 115 -21.00 0.52 10.76
C ILE A 115 -19.76 1.13 10.09
N GLY A 116 -18.89 0.32 9.47
CA GLY A 116 -17.74 0.83 8.74
C GLY A 116 -18.13 1.76 7.58
N GLY A 117 -19.15 1.39 6.81
CA GLY A 117 -19.73 2.24 5.76
C GLY A 117 -20.28 3.55 6.30
N CYS A 118 -21.04 3.51 7.40
CA CYS A 118 -21.55 4.70 8.06
C CYS A 118 -20.42 5.61 8.57
N CYS A 119 -19.33 5.04 9.11
CA CYS A 119 -18.15 5.81 9.52
C CYS A 119 -17.51 6.54 8.33
N PHE A 120 -17.40 5.92 7.15
CA PHE A 120 -16.88 6.61 5.96
C PHE A 120 -17.75 7.79 5.52
N ILE A 121 -19.08 7.62 5.55
CA ILE A 121 -20.01 8.73 5.27
C ILE A 121 -19.84 9.83 6.32
N ALA A 122 -19.75 9.46 7.60
CA ALA A 122 -19.55 10.39 8.70
C ALA A 122 -18.24 11.19 8.56
N VAL A 123 -17.14 10.57 8.11
CA VAL A 123 -15.89 11.29 7.80
C VAL A 123 -16.10 12.31 6.70
N GLY A 124 -16.77 11.93 5.61
CA GLY A 124 -17.05 12.85 4.50
C GLY A 124 -17.88 14.06 4.94
N LEU A 125 -18.91 13.84 5.77
CA LEU A 125 -19.71 14.91 6.36
C LEU A 125 -18.90 15.76 7.36
N TRP A 126 -18.07 15.12 8.20
CA TRP A 126 -17.21 15.82 9.15
C TRP A 126 -16.23 16.76 8.43
N CYS A 127 -15.51 16.27 7.42
CA CYS A 127 -14.54 17.09 6.69
C CYS A 127 -15.19 18.20 5.84
N THR A 128 -16.48 18.09 5.51
CA THR A 128 -17.20 19.12 4.74
C THR A 128 -17.81 20.21 5.61
N TYR A 129 -18.31 19.88 6.80
CA TYR A 129 -19.00 20.83 7.68
C TYR A 129 -18.15 21.35 8.85
N ALA A 130 -17.10 20.63 9.27
CA ALA A 130 -16.28 21.06 10.40
C ALA A 130 -15.28 22.16 9.99
N PRO A 131 -15.10 23.23 10.81
CA PRO A 131 -14.12 24.28 10.55
C PRO A 131 -12.70 23.80 10.91
N LEU A 132 -12.12 22.96 10.05
CA LEU A 132 -10.80 22.38 10.22
C LEU A 132 -9.74 23.20 9.47
N LYS A 133 -8.60 23.51 10.11
CA LYS A 133 -7.46 24.18 9.47
C LYS A 133 -6.75 23.23 8.49
N TYR A 134 -6.60 21.95 8.88
CA TYR A 134 -6.00 20.88 8.07
C TYR A 134 -6.94 19.67 8.01
N PRO A 135 -8.00 19.70 7.17
CA PRO A 135 -8.92 18.57 7.04
C PRO A 135 -8.23 17.37 6.39
N LEU A 136 -8.54 16.17 6.86
CA LEU A 136 -8.02 14.92 6.29
C LEU A 136 -8.39 14.78 4.80
N PHE A 137 -9.61 15.17 4.44
CA PHE A 137 -10.12 15.19 3.08
C PHE A 137 -10.52 16.62 2.68
N PRO A 138 -9.63 17.40 2.04
CA PRO A 138 -9.91 18.78 1.68
C PRO A 138 -11.04 18.86 0.64
N PRO A 139 -12.21 19.45 0.96
CA PRO A 139 -13.34 19.47 0.03
C PRO A 139 -13.05 20.22 -1.28
N LYS A 140 -12.10 21.16 -1.24
CA LYS A 140 -11.63 21.92 -2.41
C LYS A 140 -11.01 21.01 -3.48
N LEU A 141 -10.41 19.89 -3.09
CA LEU A 141 -9.73 18.96 -3.98
C LEU A 141 -10.76 18.04 -4.67
N PHE A 142 -11.73 17.54 -3.91
CA PHE A 142 -12.87 16.74 -4.41
C PHE A 142 -13.87 17.52 -5.30
N ARG A 143 -13.74 18.86 -5.40
CA ARG A 143 -14.49 19.62 -6.42
C ARG A 143 -13.91 19.46 -7.82
N ARG A 144 -12.63 19.06 -7.94
CA ARG A 144 -11.94 18.87 -9.22
C ARG A 144 -12.06 17.43 -9.70
N VAL A 145 -13.30 17.05 -10.03
CA VAL A 145 -13.66 15.66 -10.34
C VAL A 145 -12.75 15.02 -11.39
N ARG A 146 -12.45 15.74 -12.48
CA ARG A 146 -11.66 15.20 -13.59
C ARG A 146 -10.16 15.04 -13.27
N GLU A 147 -9.59 15.97 -12.51
CA GLU A 147 -8.15 16.00 -12.21
C GLU A 147 -7.80 15.12 -11.02
N PHE A 148 -8.69 15.02 -10.03
CA PHE A 148 -8.41 14.36 -8.77
C PHE A 148 -9.24 13.10 -8.58
N ASP A 149 -10.58 13.21 -8.57
CA ASP A 149 -11.44 12.07 -8.23
C ASP A 149 -11.33 10.93 -9.23
N MET A 150 -11.30 11.25 -10.53
CA MET A 150 -11.13 10.25 -11.59
C MET A 150 -9.78 9.52 -11.46
N VAL A 151 -8.71 10.24 -11.13
CA VAL A 151 -7.40 9.63 -10.90
C VAL A 151 -7.44 8.71 -9.68
N ILE A 152 -8.10 9.12 -8.59
CA ILE A 152 -8.28 8.27 -7.40
C ILE A 152 -9.04 7.00 -7.75
N VAL A 153 -10.14 7.10 -8.51
CA VAL A 153 -10.93 5.92 -8.91
C VAL A 153 -10.10 4.97 -9.77
N VAL A 154 -9.33 5.49 -10.72
CA VAL A 154 -8.41 4.67 -11.54
C VAL A 154 -7.34 4.01 -10.67
N CYS A 155 -6.72 4.74 -9.73
CA CYS A 155 -5.76 4.18 -8.78
C CYS A 155 -6.39 3.13 -7.86
N PHE A 156 -7.64 3.33 -7.45
CA PHE A 156 -8.37 2.39 -6.60
C PHE A 156 -8.63 1.07 -7.35
N VAL A 157 -9.22 1.14 -8.55
CA VAL A 157 -9.49 -0.06 -9.37
C VAL A 157 -8.19 -0.75 -9.78
N GLY A 158 -7.17 0.01 -10.18
CA GLY A 158 -5.85 -0.51 -10.51
C GLY A 158 -5.17 -1.19 -9.32
N GLY A 159 -5.24 -0.58 -8.13
CA GLY A 159 -4.73 -1.13 -6.88
C GLY A 159 -5.44 -2.41 -6.47
N MET A 160 -6.78 -2.47 -6.59
CA MET A 160 -7.55 -3.69 -6.34
C MET A 160 -7.09 -4.84 -7.23
N LEU A 161 -6.94 -4.60 -8.54
CA LEU A 161 -6.44 -5.60 -9.48
C LEU A 161 -5.02 -6.05 -9.12
N TYR A 162 -4.14 -5.09 -8.82
CA TYR A 162 -2.74 -5.35 -8.49
C TYR A 162 -2.58 -6.22 -7.25
N TYR A 163 -3.25 -5.90 -6.15
CA TYR A 163 -3.16 -6.68 -4.91
C TYR A 163 -3.86 -8.03 -5.05
N SER A 164 -5.01 -8.07 -5.72
CA SER A 164 -5.73 -9.34 -5.96
C SER A 164 -4.87 -10.30 -6.77
N MET A 165 -4.19 -9.82 -7.82
CA MET A 165 -3.32 -10.65 -8.64
C MET A 165 -2.08 -11.10 -7.86
N ASN A 166 -1.43 -10.24 -7.08
CA ASN A 166 -0.31 -10.64 -6.22
C ASN A 166 -0.65 -11.79 -5.26
N VAL A 167 -1.84 -11.77 -4.67
CA VAL A 167 -2.26 -12.78 -3.69
C VAL A 167 -2.80 -14.05 -4.37
N MET A 168 -3.58 -13.88 -5.44
CA MET A 168 -4.26 -15.00 -6.08
C MET A 168 -3.35 -15.74 -7.05
N TRP A 169 -2.50 -15.06 -7.82
CA TRP A 169 -1.69 -15.64 -8.90
C TRP A 169 -0.81 -16.84 -8.49
N PRO A 170 -0.13 -16.85 -7.32
CA PRO A 170 0.73 -17.97 -6.96
C PRO A 170 -0.02 -19.30 -6.79
N ARG A 171 -1.29 -19.28 -6.37
CA ARG A 171 -2.05 -20.52 -6.09
C ARG A 171 -2.40 -21.32 -7.37
N PRO A 172 -3.10 -20.76 -8.36
CA PRO A 172 -3.42 -21.48 -9.59
C PRO A 172 -2.18 -21.71 -10.46
N SER A 173 -1.21 -20.79 -10.48
CA SER A 173 -0.01 -20.98 -11.30
C SER A 173 0.81 -22.19 -10.84
N GLN A 174 0.93 -22.39 -9.52
CA GLN A 174 1.59 -23.57 -8.96
C GLN A 174 0.82 -24.86 -9.20
N ALA A 175 -0.52 -24.82 -9.20
CA ALA A 175 -1.35 -26.00 -9.44
C ALA A 175 -1.37 -26.44 -10.90
N LEU A 176 -1.22 -25.51 -11.85
CA LEU A 176 -1.36 -25.79 -13.29
C LEU A 176 -0.02 -25.97 -14.02
N PHE A 177 1.02 -25.21 -13.64
CA PHE A 177 2.25 -25.10 -14.43
C PHE A 177 3.49 -25.69 -13.77
N VAL A 178 3.42 -26.08 -12.49
CA VAL A 178 4.58 -26.58 -11.75
C VAL A 178 4.43 -28.06 -11.43
N PRO A 179 5.32 -28.94 -11.93
CA PRO A 179 5.35 -30.34 -11.55
C PRO A 179 5.52 -30.54 -10.04
N GLU A 180 4.97 -31.62 -9.51
CA GLU A 180 5.13 -31.98 -8.10
C GLU A 180 6.62 -32.21 -7.78
N GLY A 181 7.18 -31.40 -6.86
CA GLY A 181 8.57 -31.52 -6.39
C GLY A 181 9.49 -30.35 -6.75
N ASP A 182 9.16 -29.52 -7.74
CA ASP A 182 10.00 -28.37 -8.11
C ASP A 182 9.62 -27.10 -7.33
N ILE A 183 10.23 -26.93 -6.16
CA ILE A 183 9.97 -25.81 -5.26
C ILE A 183 10.50 -24.48 -5.84
N ILE A 184 11.56 -24.51 -6.63
CA ILE A 184 12.17 -23.29 -7.19
C ILE A 184 11.28 -22.71 -8.27
N MET A 185 10.73 -23.55 -9.15
CA MET A 185 9.77 -23.11 -10.17
C MET A 185 8.55 -22.44 -9.56
N ARG A 186 8.07 -22.88 -8.38
CA ARG A 186 6.99 -22.19 -7.65
C ARG A 186 7.35 -20.75 -7.30
N GLY A 187 8.62 -20.49 -6.96
CA GLY A 187 9.14 -19.14 -6.71
C GLY A 187 9.27 -18.30 -7.97
N VAL A 188 9.69 -18.89 -9.09
CA VAL A 188 9.74 -18.20 -10.38
C VAL A 188 8.35 -17.71 -10.77
N TYR A 189 7.33 -18.58 -10.75
CA TYR A 189 5.96 -18.20 -11.10
C TYR A 189 5.37 -17.14 -10.17
N ALA A 190 5.70 -17.17 -8.88
CA ALA A 190 5.29 -16.13 -7.93
C ALA A 190 5.93 -14.76 -8.24
N THR A 191 7.17 -14.75 -8.75
CA THR A 191 7.91 -13.52 -9.09
C THR A 191 7.49 -12.90 -10.43
N ILE A 192 6.89 -13.66 -11.35
CA ILE A 192 6.49 -13.16 -12.70
C ILE A 192 5.64 -11.87 -12.61
N PHE A 193 4.68 -11.81 -11.69
CA PHE A 193 3.82 -10.64 -11.57
C PHE A 193 4.61 -9.38 -11.16
N SER A 194 5.53 -9.52 -10.20
CA SER A 194 6.43 -8.47 -9.75
C SER A 194 7.39 -8.00 -10.85
N CYS A 195 7.86 -8.92 -11.69
CA CYS A 195 8.67 -8.58 -12.87
C CYS A 195 7.90 -7.70 -13.86
N GLY A 196 6.60 -7.90 -14.03
CA GLY A 196 5.75 -7.03 -14.85
C GLY A 196 5.80 -5.58 -14.39
N THR A 197 5.63 -5.34 -13.10
CA THR A 197 5.73 -4.00 -12.49
C THR A 197 7.11 -3.39 -12.72
N TRP A 198 8.17 -4.17 -12.57
CA TRP A 198 9.54 -3.70 -12.80
C TRP A 198 9.78 -3.30 -14.26
N THR A 199 9.30 -4.10 -15.22
CA THR A 199 9.39 -3.77 -16.65
C THR A 199 8.59 -2.52 -17.00
N ALA A 200 7.42 -2.32 -16.40
CA ALA A 200 6.65 -1.10 -16.55
C ALA A 200 7.42 0.13 -16.03
N GLY A 201 8.07 0.01 -14.87
CA GLY A 201 8.93 1.07 -14.33
C GLY A 201 10.07 1.45 -15.28
N LEU A 202 10.75 0.46 -15.87
CA LEU A 202 11.80 0.69 -16.87
C LEU A 202 11.24 1.37 -18.14
N VAL A 203 10.08 0.94 -18.63
CA VAL A 203 9.40 1.57 -19.78
C VAL A 203 9.09 3.03 -19.48
N VAL A 204 8.57 3.37 -18.30
CA VAL A 204 8.29 4.75 -17.91
C VAL A 204 9.58 5.57 -17.85
N VAL A 205 10.66 5.03 -17.30
CA VAL A 205 11.95 5.73 -17.19
C VAL A 205 12.60 5.96 -18.56
N PHE A 206 12.58 4.98 -19.46
CA PHE A 206 13.34 5.06 -20.72
C PHE A 206 12.53 5.55 -21.92
N ILE A 207 11.23 5.25 -21.97
CA ILE A 207 10.36 5.59 -23.11
C ILE A 207 9.57 6.86 -22.81
N CYS A 208 8.90 6.95 -21.65
CA CYS A 208 8.09 8.14 -21.34
C CYS A 208 8.96 9.38 -21.08
N SER A 209 10.17 9.23 -20.54
CA SER A 209 11.12 10.36 -20.40
C SER A 209 11.56 10.98 -21.72
N ARG A 210 11.44 10.25 -22.83
CA ARG A 210 11.80 10.72 -24.18
C ARG A 210 10.61 11.32 -24.92
N LEU A 211 9.39 11.10 -24.44
CA LEU A 211 8.18 11.71 -24.99
C LEU A 211 8.05 13.12 -24.41
N HIS A 212 8.58 14.11 -25.12
CA HIS A 212 8.65 15.54 -24.75
C HIS A 212 7.28 16.25 -24.69
N HIS A 213 6.17 15.52 -24.49
CA HIS A 213 4.80 16.03 -24.59
C HIS A 213 4.14 16.38 -23.24
N GLU A 214 4.84 16.25 -22.12
CA GLU A 214 4.33 16.71 -20.81
C GLU A 214 4.68 18.19 -20.59
N LYS A 215 3.66 19.05 -20.71
CA LYS A 215 3.65 20.40 -20.12
C LYS A 215 3.13 20.33 -18.69
#